data_AF-R7SPK7-F1
#
_entry.id   AF-R7SPK7-F1
#
_cell.length_a   1.000
_cell.length_b   1.000
_cell.length_c   1.000
_cell.angle_alpha   90.00
_cell.angle_beta   90.00
_cell.angle_gamma   90.00
#
_symmetry.space_group_name_H-M   'P 1'
#
loop_
_entity.id
_entity.type
_entity.pdbx_description
1 polymer ?
#
loop_
_entity_poly.entity_id
_entity_poly.type
_entity_poly.pdbx_seq_one_letter_code
_entity_poly.pdbx_strand_id
1 'polypeptide(L)'
;YSCALVSWFLPTSDHPCEETGMWTVEPQVDEFGHQTVSVVHLDCILRAAHLIGVAGKDPIPTRLKHTDSLDAFTAFYVNKYADHHAHEIAF
;
A
#
# COMPACT_ATOMS: atom_id res chain seq x y z
N TYR A 1 14.71 -19.93 -10.75
CA TYR A 1 14.49 -19.36 -9.40
C TYR A 1 13.85 -18.02 -9.63
N SER A 2 12.55 -17.89 -9.32
CA SER A 2 11.77 -16.71 -9.68
C SER A 2 11.56 -15.87 -8.42
N CYS A 3 12.04 -14.63 -8.47
CA CYS A 3 11.96 -13.71 -7.33
C CYS A 3 11.37 -12.38 -7.77
N ALA A 4 10.86 -11.65 -6.78
CA ALA A 4 10.44 -10.26 -6.92
C ALA A 4 11.20 -9.38 -5.92
N LEU A 5 11.50 -8.16 -6.33
CA LEU A 5 11.87 -7.08 -5.42
C LEU A 5 10.58 -6.45 -4.90
N VAL A 6 10.43 -6.35 -3.59
CA VAL A 6 9.26 -5.74 -2.94
C VAL A 6 9.67 -4.57 -2.08
N SER A 7 8.83 -3.54 -2.05
CA SER A 7 8.89 -2.45 -1.09
C SER A 7 7.91 -2.71 0.04
N TRP A 8 8.36 -2.55 1.28
CA TRP A 8 7.56 -2.86 2.46
C TRP A 8 6.67 -1.69 2.87
N PHE A 9 5.51 -2.03 3.44
CA PHE A 9 4.55 -1.13 4.04
C PHE A 9 4.15 -1.66 5.40
N LEU A 10 3.89 -0.75 6.35
CA LEU A 10 3.46 -1.08 7.70
C LEU A 10 2.06 -0.51 7.97
N PRO A 11 1.20 -1.23 8.70
CA PRO A 11 -0.06 -0.68 9.16
C PRO A 11 0.19 0.50 10.11
N THR A 12 -0.59 1.57 9.95
CA THR A 12 -0.49 2.77 10.80
C THR A 12 -1.28 2.67 12.10
N SER A 13 -2.13 1.65 12.22
CA SER A 13 -3.08 1.43 13.30
C SER A 13 -3.26 -0.08 13.52
N ASP A 14 -3.62 -0.50 14.73
CA ASP A 14 -3.99 -1.88 15.06
C ASP A 14 -5.43 -2.24 14.64
N HIS A 15 -6.16 -1.27 14.11
CA HIS A 15 -7.55 -1.40 13.67
C HIS A 15 -7.77 -0.74 12.31
N PRO A 16 -8.71 -1.25 11.49
CA PRO A 16 -9.09 -0.62 10.23
C PRO A 16 -9.70 0.76 10.46
N CYS A 17 -9.61 1.62 9.45
CA CYS A 17 -10.24 2.94 9.45
C CYS A 17 -11.75 2.81 9.69
N GLU A 18 -12.29 3.53 10.68
CA GLU A 18 -13.70 3.43 11.08
C GLU A 18 -14.68 3.82 9.95
N GLU A 19 -14.31 4.79 9.13
CA GLU A 19 -15.20 5.30 8.06
C GLU A 19 -15.25 4.36 6.84
N THR A 20 -14.14 3.71 6.50
CA THR A 20 -14.01 2.92 5.27
C THR A 20 -13.95 1.41 5.51
N GLY A 21 -13.62 0.99 6.73
CA GLY A 21 -13.31 -0.39 7.09
C GLY A 21 -12.06 -0.95 6.41
N MET A 22 -11.22 -0.10 5.81
CA MET A 22 -9.96 -0.49 5.15
C MET A 22 -8.77 -0.24 6.08
N TRP A 23 -7.71 -1.02 5.92
CA TRP A 23 -6.45 -0.75 6.61
C TRP A 23 -5.70 0.37 5.93
N THR A 24 -5.07 1.20 6.76
CA THR A 24 -4.16 2.24 6.29
C THR A 24 -2.73 1.76 6.51
N VAL A 25 -1.91 1.87 5.47
CA VAL A 25 -0.50 1.48 5.50
C VAL A 25 0.39 2.62 5.02
N GLU A 26 1.61 2.69 5.54
CA GLU A 26 2.64 3.66 5.15
C GLU A 26 3.90 2.93 4.68
N PRO A 27 4.66 3.48 3.72
CA PRO A 27 5.94 2.94 3.32
C PRO A 27 6.86 2.76 4.54
N GLN A 28 7.40 1.55 4.72
CA GLN A 28 8.41 1.34 5.73
C GLN A 28 9.70 2.01 5.29
N VAL A 29 10.23 2.92 6.11
CA VAL A 29 11.50 3.60 5.83
C VAL A 29 12.57 3.20 6.83
N ASP A 30 13.82 3.21 6.40
CA ASP A 30 14.99 2.99 7.26
C ASP A 30 15.39 4.26 8.04
N GLU A 31 16.46 4.18 8.84
CA GLU A 31 16.99 5.30 9.61
C GLU A 31 17.45 6.50 8.75
N PHE A 32 17.65 6.27 7.45
CA PHE A 32 18.06 7.29 6.48
C PHE A 32 16.88 7.82 5.65
N GLY A 33 15.67 7.35 5.89
CA GLY A 33 14.46 7.74 5.17
C GLY A 33 14.28 7.05 3.81
N HIS A 34 15.06 6.00 3.50
CA HIS A 34 14.87 5.22 2.29
C HIS A 34 13.83 4.12 2.49
N GLN A 35 13.03 3.86 1.45
CA GLN A 35 12.05 2.79 1.49
C GLN A 35 12.75 1.44 1.68
N THR A 36 12.27 0.68 2.66
CA THR A 36 12.79 -0.66 2.95
C THR A 36 12.36 -1.60 1.84
N VAL A 37 13.33 -2.23 1.19
CA VAL A 37 13.11 -3.19 0.10
C VAL A 37 13.75 -4.53 0.41
N SER A 38 13.18 -5.62 -0.11
CA SER A 38 13.78 -6.96 -0.02
C SER A 38 13.43 -7.82 -1.23
N VAL A 39 14.19 -8.88 -1.44
CA VAL A 39 13.92 -9.87 -2.49
C VAL A 39 13.20 -11.06 -1.87
N VAL A 40 12.00 -11.36 -2.37
CA VAL A 40 11.19 -12.50 -1.94
C VAL A 40 11.00 -13.49 -3.09
N HIS A 41 10.79 -14.77 -2.76
CA HIS A 41 10.41 -15.77 -3.75
C HIS A 41 8.97 -15.50 -4.22
N LEU A 42 8.66 -15.75 -5.50
CA LEU A 42 7.31 -15.50 -6.03
C LEU A 42 6.23 -16.32 -5.30
N ASP A 43 6.56 -17.50 -4.80
CA ASP A 43 5.61 -18.34 -4.04
C ASP A 43 5.19 -17.73 -2.70
N CYS A 44 5.89 -16.70 -2.21
CA CYS A 44 5.49 -15.95 -1.03
C CYS A 44 4.41 -14.89 -1.34
N ILE A 45 4.14 -14.61 -2.62
CA ILE A 45 3.12 -13.65 -3.04
C ILE A 45 1.78 -14.37 -3.13
N LEU A 46 0.91 -14.10 -2.17
CA LEU A 46 -0.40 -14.73 -2.12
C LEU A 46 -1.36 -14.16 -3.17
N ARG A 47 -1.49 -12.82 -3.23
CA ARG A 47 -2.45 -12.14 -4.09
C ARG A 47 -2.08 -10.66 -4.29
N ALA A 48 -2.51 -10.09 -5.40
CA ALA A 48 -2.42 -8.65 -5.62
C ALA A 48 -3.47 -7.91 -4.77
N ALA A 49 -3.09 -6.79 -4.18
CA ALA A 49 -3.99 -5.86 -3.50
C ALA A 49 -3.84 -4.47 -4.12
N HIS A 50 -4.94 -3.72 -4.16
CA HIS A 50 -4.92 -2.36 -4.69
C HIS A 50 -4.70 -1.36 -3.56
N LEU A 51 -3.70 -0.50 -3.70
CA LEU A 51 -3.41 0.61 -2.78
C LEU A 51 -4.04 1.90 -3.30
N ILE A 52 -4.87 2.54 -2.48
CA ILE A 52 -5.48 3.85 -2.79
C ILE A 52 -4.80 4.91 -1.93
N GLY A 53 -4.23 5.94 -2.55
CA GLY A 53 -3.61 7.04 -1.83
C GLY A 53 -4.58 7.76 -0.88
N VAL A 54 -4.18 7.93 0.38
CA VAL A 54 -4.92 8.74 1.35
C VAL A 54 -4.68 10.21 1.03
N ALA A 55 -5.70 10.89 0.51
CA ALA A 55 -5.62 12.33 0.28
C ALA A 55 -5.57 13.06 1.62
N GLY A 56 -4.57 13.94 1.78
CA GLY A 56 -4.47 14.83 2.93
C GLY A 56 -5.42 16.01 2.81
N LYS A 57 -5.01 17.14 3.40
CA LYS A 57 -5.78 18.39 3.33
C LYS A 57 -5.58 19.13 2.00
N ASP A 58 -4.52 18.80 1.28
CA ASP A 58 -4.15 19.45 0.03
C ASP A 58 -4.88 18.82 -1.16
N PRO A 59 -5.29 19.63 -2.15
CA PRO A 59 -5.91 19.11 -3.36
C PRO A 59 -4.91 18.27 -4.16
N ILE A 60 -5.38 17.15 -4.71
CA ILE A 60 -4.58 16.31 -5.60
C ILE A 60 -4.25 17.12 -6.87
N PRO A 61 -2.96 17.23 -7.26
CA PRO A 61 -2.57 17.94 -8.47
C PRO A 61 -3.26 17.35 -9.71
N THR A 62 -3.86 18.22 -10.54
CA THR A 62 -4.59 17.80 -11.75
C THR A 62 -3.71 17.13 -12.82
N ARG A 63 -2.39 17.28 -12.71
CA ARG A 63 -1.39 16.69 -13.60
C ARG A 63 -0.65 15.50 -12.97
N LEU A 64 -1.09 15.01 -11.82
CA LEU A 64 -0.54 13.80 -11.21
C LEU A 64 -0.70 12.63 -12.19
N LYS A 65 0.38 11.93 -12.50
CA LYS A 65 0.33 10.74 -13.34
C LYS A 65 0.06 9.51 -12.49
N HIS A 66 -0.60 8.53 -13.09
CA HIS A 66 -0.83 7.23 -12.45
C HIS A 66 0.49 6.53 -12.08
N THR A 67 1.57 6.76 -12.85
CA THR A 67 2.91 6.22 -12.57
C THR A 67 3.53 6.77 -11.28
N ASP A 68 3.14 7.98 -10.89
CA ASP A 68 3.74 8.69 -9.77
C ASP A 68 2.87 8.51 -8.51
N SER A 69 1.78 7.72 -8.60
CA SER A 69 0.80 7.61 -7.53
C SER A 69 1.36 6.94 -6.28
N LEU A 70 2.31 6.01 -6.38
CA LEU A 70 2.93 5.41 -5.19
C LEU A 70 3.92 6.34 -4.49
N ASP A 71 4.42 7.36 -5.20
CA ASP A 71 5.36 8.35 -4.65
C ASP A 71 4.64 9.64 -4.19
N ALA A 72 3.41 9.86 -4.64
CA ALA A 72 2.65 11.09 -4.39
C ALA A 72 1.89 11.11 -3.07
N PHE A 73 1.68 9.95 -2.43
CA PHE A 73 0.98 9.85 -1.16
C PHE A 73 1.90 9.24 -0.10
N THR A 74 1.73 9.70 1.14
CA THR A 74 2.50 9.19 2.29
C THR A 74 1.86 7.94 2.90
N ALA A 75 0.54 7.77 2.74
CA ALA A 75 -0.23 6.66 3.27
C ALA A 75 -1.24 6.13 2.23
N PHE A 76 -1.62 4.87 2.38
CA PHE A 76 -2.48 4.16 1.44
C PHE A 76 -3.53 3.32 2.15
N TYR A 77 -4.76 3.31 1.62
CA TYR A 77 -5.76 2.32 1.97
C TYR A 77 -5.52 1.03 1.21
N VAL A 78 -5.54 -0.11 1.91
CA VAL A 78 -5.55 -1.44 1.30
C VAL A 78 -6.99 -1.75 0.90
N ASN A 79 -7.27 -1.67 -0.40
CA ASN A 79 -8.61 -1.84 -0.93
C ASN A 79 -8.99 -3.32 -1.02
N LYS A 80 -9.65 -3.80 0.03
CA LYS A 80 -10.23 -5.15 0.09
C LYS A 80 -11.48 -5.34 -0.79
N TYR A 81 -12.03 -4.27 -1.36
CA TYR A 81 -13.24 -4.31 -2.20
C TYR A 81 -12.93 -4.34 -3.70
N ALA A 82 -11.67 -4.14 -4.10
CA ALA A 82 -11.26 -4.17 -5.51
C ALA A 82 -11.34 -5.56 -6.14
N ASP A 83 -11.20 -6.62 -5.34
CA ASP A 83 -11.27 -8.01 -5.77
C ASP A 83 -12.12 -8.79 -4.76
N HIS A 84 -13.03 -9.64 -5.24
CA HIS A 84 -13.87 -10.49 -4.40
C HIS A 84 -13.02 -11.30 -3.42
N HIS A 85 -11.87 -11.79 -3.87
CA HIS A 85 -10.97 -12.56 -3.02
C HIS A 85 -10.06 -11.71 -2.12
N ALA A 86 -9.86 -10.43 -2.43
CA ALA A 86 -9.15 -9.53 -1.51
C ALA A 86 -9.99 -9.26 -0.26
N HIS A 87 -11.32 -9.31 -0.38
CA HIS A 87 -12.24 -9.12 0.74
C HIS A 87 -12.03 -10.11 1.88
N GLU A 88 -11.60 -11.34 1.55
CA GLU A 88 -11.40 -12.42 2.52
C GLU A 88 -10.00 -12.45 3.14
N ILE A 89 -9.03 -11.70 2.60
CA ILE A 89 -7.60 -11.86 2.94
C ILE A 89 -6.97 -10.53 3.38
N ALA A 90 -7.40 -9.41 2.80
CA ALA A 90 -7.03 -8.09 3.27
C ALA A 90 -7.95 -7.73 4.44
N PHE A 91 -7.70 -8.38 5.58
CA PHE A 91 -8.39 -8.10 6.85
C PHE A 91 -8.09 -6.70 7.27
#